data_AF-J2KVE0-F1
#
_entry.id   AF-J2KVE0-F1
#
_cell.length_a   1.000
_cell.length_b   1.000
_cell.length_c   1.000
_cell.angle_alpha   90.00
_cell.angle_beta   90.00
_cell.angle_gamma   90.00
#
_symmetry.space_group_name_H-M   'P 1'
#
loop_
_entity.id
_entity.type
_entity.pdbx_description
1 polymer ?
#
loop_
_entity_poly.entity_id
_entity_poly.type
_entity_poly.pdbx_seq_one_letter_code
_entity_poly.pdbx_strand_id
1 'polypeptide(L)'
;MKAFTYERASSVESAAKAAATNPEAKFIAGGTNLLDLMKLEIERPTHLIDVNGLGLDKIDPTPEGGLRIGALVRNTTLAADETVRRDYALLSRALLAGASGQLRNKATTAGNLLQRTRCPYFYDPNQPCNKRQPGSGCSAIGGFTRQ
;
A
#
# COMPACT_ATOMS: atom_id res chain seq x y z
N MET A 1 -15.19 6.22 9.95
CA MET A 1 -14.75 4.91 9.43
C MET A 1 -15.90 3.94 9.55
N LYS A 2 -16.30 3.32 8.44
CA LYS A 2 -17.36 2.30 8.45
C LYS A 2 -16.88 1.00 9.11
N ALA A 3 -17.81 0.28 9.73
CA ALA A 3 -17.54 -1.06 10.24
C ALA A 3 -17.20 -2.02 9.09
N PHE A 4 -16.33 -2.98 9.35
CA PHE A 4 -15.92 -4.02 8.41
C PHE A 4 -15.67 -5.32 9.17
N THR A 5 -15.83 -6.44 8.47
CA THR A 5 -15.34 -7.73 8.96
C THR A 5 -13.87 -7.91 8.62
N TYR A 6 -13.16 -8.74 9.37
CA TYR A 6 -11.73 -8.97 9.21
C TYR A 6 -11.44 -10.46 9.13
N GLU A 7 -10.75 -10.88 8.08
CA GLU A 7 -10.30 -12.25 7.86
C GLU A 7 -8.77 -12.28 7.86
N ARG A 8 -8.18 -13.28 8.51
CA ARG A 8 -6.79 -13.66 8.27
C ARG A 8 -6.77 -14.77 7.24
N ALA A 9 -6.23 -14.49 6.06
CA ALA A 9 -6.10 -15.51 5.04
C ALA A 9 -5.12 -16.61 5.49
N SER A 10 -5.38 -17.85 5.08
CA SER A 10 -4.51 -19.00 5.34
C SER A 10 -3.58 -19.31 4.16
N SER A 11 -3.91 -18.84 2.96
CA SER A 11 -3.07 -18.95 1.77
C SER A 11 -3.29 -17.79 0.81
N VAL A 12 -2.44 -17.67 -0.21
CA VAL A 12 -2.59 -16.66 -1.27
C VAL A 12 -3.87 -16.93 -2.07
N GLU A 13 -4.16 -18.20 -2.33
CA GLU A 13 -5.35 -18.63 -3.05
C GLU A 13 -6.62 -18.31 -2.26
N SER A 14 -6.62 -18.52 -0.93
CA SER A 14 -7.76 -18.19 -0.08
C SER A 14 -8.00 -16.67 -0.06
N ALA A 15 -6.93 -15.87 0.07
CA ALA A 15 -7.01 -14.41 0.02
C ALA A 15 -7.57 -13.91 -1.31
N ALA A 16 -7.03 -14.42 -2.43
CA ALA A 16 -7.47 -14.05 -3.77
C ALA A 16 -8.93 -14.44 -4.01
N LYS A 17 -9.34 -15.64 -3.57
CA LYS A 17 -10.72 -16.11 -3.67
C LYS A 17 -11.67 -15.22 -2.86
N ALA A 18 -11.33 -14.90 -1.61
CA ALA A 18 -12.14 -14.03 -0.76
C ALA A 18 -12.35 -12.65 -1.40
N ALA A 19 -11.28 -12.05 -1.94
CA ALA A 19 -11.36 -10.79 -2.66
C ALA A 19 -12.19 -10.88 -3.95
N ALA A 20 -12.08 -11.99 -4.70
CA ALA A 20 -12.87 -12.20 -5.91
C ALA A 20 -14.38 -12.36 -5.62
N THR A 21 -14.74 -12.95 -4.48
CA THR A 21 -16.14 -13.15 -4.07
C THR A 21 -16.78 -11.94 -3.42
N ASN A 22 -15.99 -10.95 -2.99
CA ASN A 22 -16.49 -9.72 -2.39
C ASN A 22 -15.82 -8.50 -3.04
N PRO A 23 -16.48 -7.85 -4.04
CA PRO A 23 -15.93 -6.69 -4.74
C PRO A 23 -15.60 -5.49 -3.84
N GLU A 24 -16.19 -5.42 -2.65
CA GLU A 24 -15.94 -4.38 -1.66
C GLU A 24 -14.84 -4.78 -0.64
N ALA A 25 -14.26 -5.97 -0.76
CA ALA A 25 -13.14 -6.38 0.06
C ALA A 25 -11.84 -5.69 -0.37
N LYS A 26 -10.95 -5.45 0.60
CA LYS A 26 -9.60 -4.95 0.34
C LYS A 26 -8.58 -5.78 1.12
N PHE A 27 -7.44 -6.02 0.49
CA PHE A 27 -6.28 -6.55 1.20
C PHE A 27 -5.71 -5.51 2.15
N ILE A 28 -5.29 -5.94 3.34
CA ILE A 28 -4.53 -5.12 4.27
C ILE A 28 -3.17 -5.75 4.55
N ALA A 29 -2.11 -4.96 4.36
CA ALA A 29 -0.73 -5.31 4.67
C ALA A 29 -0.25 -4.51 5.89
N GLY A 30 0.56 -3.47 5.69
CA GLY A 30 1.00 -2.56 6.76
C GLY A 30 -0.05 -1.58 7.26
N GLY A 31 -1.16 -1.39 6.53
CA GLY A 31 -2.23 -0.46 6.87
C GLY A 31 -1.89 1.04 6.79
N THR A 32 -0.63 1.39 6.52
CA THR A 32 -0.10 2.77 6.65
C THR A 32 -0.73 3.79 5.70
N ASN A 33 -1.25 3.38 4.54
CA ASN A 33 -2.05 4.23 3.65
C ASN A 33 -3.55 3.86 3.66
N LEU A 34 -3.89 2.57 3.69
CA LEU A 34 -5.28 2.13 3.65
C LEU A 34 -6.08 2.61 4.87
N LEU A 35 -5.55 2.46 6.09
CA LEU A 35 -6.26 2.89 7.30
C LEU A 35 -6.38 4.42 7.41
N ASP A 36 -5.41 5.16 6.87
CA ASP A 36 -5.47 6.63 6.75
C ASP A 36 -6.70 7.03 5.92
N LEU A 37 -6.85 6.44 4.74
CA LEU A 37 -7.99 6.70 3.84
C LEU A 37 -9.33 6.19 4.39
N MET A 38 -9.33 5.08 5.14
CA MET A 38 -10.54 4.54 5.76
C MET A 38 -11.06 5.43 6.91
N LYS A 39 -10.18 6.11 7.64
CA LYS A 39 -10.59 7.08 8.69
C LYS A 39 -11.43 8.21 8.11
N LEU A 40 -11.03 8.70 6.94
CA LEU A 40 -11.71 9.75 6.16
C LEU A 40 -12.83 9.21 5.28
N GLU A 41 -13.07 7.90 5.32
CA GLU A 41 -14.05 7.20 4.48
C GLU A 41 -13.85 7.50 2.99
N ILE A 42 -12.61 7.63 2.54
CA ILE A 42 -12.25 7.67 1.11
C ILE A 42 -12.19 6.24 0.56
N GLU A 43 -11.61 5.32 1.33
CA GLU A 43 -11.74 3.87 1.13
C GLU A 43 -12.80 3.37 2.10
N ARG A 44 -13.77 2.60 1.61
CA ARG A 44 -14.92 2.11 2.42
C ARG A 44 -15.13 0.60 2.26
N PRO A 45 -14.10 -0.24 2.48
CA PRO A 45 -14.27 -1.67 2.34
C PRO A 45 -15.25 -2.22 3.38
N THR A 46 -16.06 -3.20 3.00
CA THR A 46 -16.93 -3.93 3.94
C THR A 46 -16.21 -5.12 4.59
N HIS A 47 -15.07 -5.52 4.02
CA HIS A 47 -14.26 -6.63 4.47
C HIS A 47 -12.76 -6.36 4.27
N LEU A 48 -11.95 -6.65 5.28
CA LEU A 48 -10.49 -6.60 5.19
C LEU A 48 -9.90 -8.01 5.25
N ILE A 49 -9.05 -8.31 4.27
CA ILE A 49 -8.33 -9.58 4.18
C ILE A 49 -6.87 -9.30 4.54
N ASP A 50 -6.46 -9.77 5.72
CA ASP A 50 -5.07 -9.69 6.14
C ASP A 50 -4.21 -10.69 5.36
N VAL A 51 -3.23 -10.15 4.65
CA VAL A 51 -2.29 -10.92 3.81
C VAL A 51 -0.89 -11.04 4.44
N ASN A 52 -0.72 -10.56 5.67
CA ASN A 52 0.50 -10.82 6.44
C ASN A 52 0.55 -12.31 6.85
N GLY A 53 1.75 -12.89 6.93
CA GLY A 53 1.93 -14.28 7.35
C GLY A 53 1.73 -15.34 6.25
N LEU A 54 1.49 -14.93 5.01
CA LEU A 54 1.31 -15.84 3.86
C LEU A 54 2.63 -16.28 3.18
N GLY A 55 3.79 -16.04 3.81
CA GLY A 55 5.11 -16.35 3.24
C GLY A 55 5.52 -15.48 2.04
N LEU A 56 4.87 -14.33 1.86
CA LEU A 56 5.14 -13.35 0.81
C LEU A 56 6.16 -12.27 1.22
N ASP A 57 6.99 -12.56 2.22
CA ASP A 57 7.87 -11.62 2.92
C ASP A 57 9.36 -11.98 2.81
N LYS A 58 9.72 -12.75 1.79
CA LYS A 58 11.10 -13.14 1.48
C LYS A 58 11.76 -12.25 0.44
N ILE A 59 13.08 -12.23 0.46
CA ILE A 59 13.95 -11.63 -0.56
C ILE A 59 14.85 -12.75 -1.05
N ASP A 60 14.59 -13.27 -2.25
CA ASP A 60 15.27 -14.45 -2.79
C ASP A 60 16.00 -14.11 -4.09
N PRO A 61 17.22 -14.64 -4.34
CA PRO A 61 17.85 -14.55 -5.65
C PRO A 61 17.04 -15.30 -6.71
N THR A 62 17.05 -14.83 -7.96
CA THR A 62 16.44 -15.54 -9.08
C THR A 62 17.48 -16.32 -9.90
N PRO A 63 17.08 -17.38 -10.63
CA PRO A 63 18.01 -18.14 -11.48
C PRO A 63 18.73 -17.29 -12.53
N GLU A 64 18.14 -16.17 -12.94
CA GLU A 64 18.68 -15.23 -13.93
C GLU A 64 19.67 -14.22 -13.32
N GLY A 65 20.00 -14.36 -12.02
CA GLY A 65 20.89 -13.45 -11.30
C GLY A 65 20.20 -12.18 -10.81
N GLY A 66 18.87 -12.15 -10.79
CA GLY A 66 18.07 -11.07 -10.25
C GLY A 66 17.67 -11.27 -8.79
N LEU A 67 16.71 -10.46 -8.33
CA LEU A 67 16.17 -10.53 -6.97
C LEU A 67 14.63 -10.54 -7.01
N ARG A 68 14.02 -11.53 -6.37
CA ARG A 68 12.57 -11.61 -6.15
C ARG A 68 12.25 -11.09 -4.76
N ILE A 69 11.62 -9.92 -4.72
CA ILE A 69 11.19 -9.26 -3.48
C ILE A 69 9.72 -9.57 -3.24
N GLY A 70 9.42 -10.20 -2.11
CA GLY A 70 8.07 -10.49 -1.67
C GLY A 70 7.22 -9.24 -1.44
N ALA A 71 5.92 -9.34 -1.73
CA ALA A 71 4.95 -8.26 -1.60
C ALA A 71 4.80 -7.73 -0.16
N LEU A 72 5.09 -8.57 0.84
CA LEU A 72 4.93 -8.31 2.26
C LEU A 72 6.26 -8.01 2.98
N VAL A 73 7.39 -7.99 2.27
CA VAL A 73 8.67 -7.53 2.83
C VAL A 73 8.48 -6.12 3.37
N ARG A 74 8.90 -5.88 4.62
CA ARG A 74 8.83 -4.54 5.23
C ARG A 74 9.80 -3.60 4.54
N ASN A 75 9.42 -2.34 4.36
CA ASN A 75 10.31 -1.35 3.74
C ASN A 75 11.65 -1.22 4.48
N THR A 76 11.65 -1.30 5.82
CA THR A 76 12.89 -1.30 6.61
C THR A 76 13.75 -2.53 6.34
N THR A 77 13.15 -3.73 6.29
CA THR A 77 13.86 -4.97 5.97
C THR A 77 14.48 -4.90 4.58
N LEU A 78 13.70 -4.45 3.58
CA LEU A 78 14.17 -4.33 2.20
C LEU A 78 15.32 -3.32 2.06
N ALA A 79 15.24 -2.19 2.77
CA ALA A 79 16.30 -1.19 2.74
C ALA A 79 17.57 -1.63 3.47
N ALA A 80 17.46 -2.53 4.45
CA ALA A 80 18.56 -3.03 5.27
C ALA A 80 19.26 -4.27 4.68
N ASP A 81 18.61 -4.97 3.75
CA ASP A 81 19.13 -6.18 3.09
C ASP A 81 20.50 -5.94 2.44
N GLU A 82 21.44 -6.86 2.66
CA GLU A 82 22.83 -6.71 2.22
C GLU A 82 22.96 -6.71 0.70
N THR A 83 22.25 -7.61 0.02
CA THR A 83 22.23 -7.70 -1.45
C THR A 83 21.61 -6.44 -2.03
N VAL A 84 20.49 -5.96 -1.46
CA VAL A 84 19.87 -4.70 -1.93
C VAL A 84 20.78 -3.51 -1.71
N ARG A 85 21.50 -3.42 -0.59
CA ARG A 85 22.42 -2.31 -0.33
C ARG A 85 23.63 -2.31 -1.25
N ARG A 86 24.16 -3.49 -1.58
CA ARG A 86 25.35 -3.65 -2.43
C ARG A 86 25.02 -3.53 -3.92
N ASP A 87 24.02 -4.28 -4.38
CA ASP A 87 23.77 -4.51 -5.80
C ASP A 87 22.59 -3.67 -6.34
N TYR A 88 21.70 -3.20 -5.46
CA TYR A 88 20.52 -2.39 -5.80
C TYR A 88 20.44 -1.10 -4.97
N ALA A 89 21.58 -0.45 -4.73
CA ALA A 89 21.71 0.61 -3.73
C ALA A 89 20.68 1.75 -3.87
N LEU A 90 20.27 2.10 -5.10
CA LEU A 90 19.25 3.13 -5.34
C LEU A 90 17.91 2.78 -4.67
N LEU A 91 17.52 1.51 -4.66
CA LEU A 91 16.28 1.04 -4.01
C LEU A 91 16.35 1.27 -2.49
N SER A 92 17.44 0.88 -1.85
CA SER A 92 17.65 1.11 -0.41
C SER A 92 17.61 2.61 -0.08
N ARG A 93 18.32 3.43 -0.87
CA ARG A 93 18.35 4.89 -0.68
C ARG A 93 16.97 5.53 -0.83
N ALA A 94 16.21 5.14 -1.85
CA ALA A 94 14.85 5.64 -2.08
C ALA A 94 13.91 5.29 -0.91
N LEU A 95 13.98 4.06 -0.39
CA LEU A 95 13.18 3.64 0.76
C LEU A 95 13.53 4.45 2.01
N LEU A 96 14.82 4.69 2.28
CA LEU A 96 15.26 5.42 3.47
C LEU A 96 14.96 6.92 3.43
N ALA A 97 14.90 7.51 2.23
CA ALA A 97 14.55 8.92 2.05
C ALA A 97 13.05 9.21 2.27
N GLY A 98 12.19 8.20 2.14
CA GLY A 98 10.75 8.34 2.29
C GLY A 98 10.23 7.99 3.69
N ALA A 99 9.23 8.73 4.16
CA ALA A 99 8.49 8.49 5.41
C ALA A 99 9.38 8.48 6.67
N SER A 100 8.84 7.95 7.78
CA SER A 100 9.55 7.78 9.06
C SER A 100 9.91 6.31 9.32
N GLY A 101 10.79 6.05 10.29
CA GLY A 101 11.15 4.68 10.69
C GLY A 101 9.93 3.85 11.13
N GLN A 102 9.01 4.45 11.88
CA GLN A 102 7.77 3.82 12.35
C GLN A 102 6.89 3.37 11.17
N LEU A 103 6.75 4.23 10.15
CA LEU A 103 5.99 3.91 8.95
C LEU A 103 6.68 2.85 8.11
N ARG A 104 8.01 2.95 7.91
CA ARG A 104 8.79 1.96 7.15
C ARG A 104 8.80 0.58 7.80
N ASN A 105 8.75 0.51 9.13
CA ASN A 105 8.66 -0.76 9.86
C ASN A 105 7.33 -1.50 9.62
N LYS A 106 6.29 -0.81 9.16
CA LYS A 106 4.97 -1.41 8.88
C LYS A 106 4.66 -1.50 7.40
N ALA A 107 5.02 -0.49 6.61
CA ALA A 107 4.83 -0.46 5.17
C ALA A 107 5.50 -1.66 4.50
N THR A 108 4.87 -2.19 3.46
CA THR A 108 5.34 -3.35 2.69
C THR A 108 5.60 -2.98 1.25
N THR A 109 6.36 -3.80 0.52
CA THR A 109 6.68 -3.60 -0.91
C THR A 109 5.43 -3.28 -1.75
N ALA A 110 4.41 -4.16 -1.73
CA ALA A 110 3.20 -3.95 -2.52
C ALA A 110 2.36 -2.77 -2.00
N GLY A 111 2.28 -2.60 -0.68
CA GLY A 111 1.56 -1.47 -0.08
C GLY A 111 2.18 -0.11 -0.41
N ASN A 112 3.51 -0.05 -0.56
CA ASN A 112 4.23 1.14 -0.98
C ASN A 112 3.91 1.50 -2.44
N LEU A 113 3.93 0.52 -3.35
CA LEU A 113 3.59 0.71 -4.77
C LEU A 113 2.13 1.18 -4.94
N LEU A 114 1.21 0.68 -4.11
CA LEU A 114 -0.22 0.97 -4.21
C LEU A 114 -0.69 2.16 -3.36
N GLN A 115 0.22 2.89 -2.72
CA GLN A 115 -0.16 4.07 -1.93
C GLN A 115 -0.82 5.13 -2.83
N ARG A 116 -1.86 5.79 -2.34
CA ARG A 116 -2.58 6.81 -3.11
C ARG A 116 -1.90 8.19 -3.02
N THR A 117 -2.25 9.06 -3.97
CA THR A 117 -1.76 10.45 -4.07
C THR A 117 -1.94 11.24 -2.77
N ARG A 118 -1.05 12.20 -2.52
CA ARG A 118 -1.12 13.13 -1.38
C ARG A 118 -1.82 14.46 -1.71
N CYS A 119 -2.52 14.54 -2.85
CA CYS A 119 -3.28 15.73 -3.24
C CYS A 119 -4.27 16.14 -2.12
N PRO A 120 -4.24 17.39 -1.63
CA PRO A 120 -5.09 17.82 -0.51
C PRO A 120 -6.58 17.77 -0.86
N TYR A 121 -6.95 18.08 -2.11
CA TYR A 121 -8.33 18.00 -2.59
C TYR A 121 -8.86 16.56 -2.70
N PHE A 122 -7.96 15.60 -2.91
CA PHE A 122 -8.34 14.19 -2.84
C PHE A 122 -8.64 13.78 -1.39
N TYR A 123 -7.88 14.29 -0.43
CA TYR A 123 -8.01 14.02 1.00
C TYR A 123 -9.20 14.72 1.66
N ASP A 124 -9.61 15.91 1.19
CA ASP A 124 -10.80 16.59 1.68
C ASP A 124 -12.05 16.13 0.90
N PRO A 125 -12.98 15.37 1.53
CA PRO A 125 -14.18 14.87 0.87
C PRO A 125 -15.14 15.98 0.42
N ASN A 126 -15.02 17.20 0.97
CA ASN A 126 -15.86 18.34 0.63
C ASN A 126 -15.41 19.07 -0.65
N GLN A 127 -14.28 18.69 -1.26
CA GLN A 127 -13.73 19.34 -2.45
C GLN A 127 -13.97 18.51 -3.72
N PRO A 128 -14.32 19.12 -4.87
CA PRO A 128 -14.37 18.44 -6.16
C PRO A 128 -13.09 17.66 -6.52
N CYS A 129 -13.20 16.36 -6.77
CA CYS A 129 -12.07 15.51 -7.12
C CYS A 129 -12.47 14.29 -7.97
N ASN A 130 -12.20 14.34 -9.27
CA ASN A 130 -12.47 13.26 -10.24
C ASN A 130 -11.86 11.90 -9.84
N LYS A 131 -10.72 11.90 -9.15
CA LYS A 131 -10.06 10.67 -8.67
C LYS A 131 -10.84 9.97 -7.55
N ARG A 132 -11.66 10.72 -6.80
CA ARG A 132 -12.53 10.17 -5.75
C ARG A 132 -13.95 9.91 -6.30
N GLN A 133 -14.49 10.86 -7.06
CA GLN A 133 -15.81 10.76 -7.69
C GLN A 133 -15.71 11.24 -9.15
N PRO A 134 -15.74 10.32 -10.13
CA PRO A 134 -15.67 10.69 -11.54
C PRO A 134 -16.76 11.71 -11.93
N GLY A 135 -16.37 12.74 -12.70
CA GLY A 135 -17.27 13.80 -13.14
C GLY A 135 -17.47 14.96 -12.16
N SER A 136 -16.99 14.85 -10.91
CA SER A 136 -17.13 15.92 -9.92
C SER A 136 -16.27 17.17 -10.21
N GLY A 137 -15.24 17.05 -11.05
CA GLY A 137 -14.28 18.11 -11.34
C GLY A 137 -12.93 17.92 -10.65
N CYS A 138 -11.98 18.83 -10.89
CA CYS A 138 -10.65 18.78 -10.27
C CYS A 138 -10.30 20.12 -9.63
N SER A 139 -10.47 20.24 -8.31
CA SER A 139 -10.18 21.48 -7.57
C SER A 139 -8.70 21.89 -7.59
N ALA A 140 -7.81 20.99 -7.99
CA ALA A 140 -6.42 21.37 -8.21
C ALA A 140 -6.28 22.28 -9.44
N ILE A 141 -7.07 22.10 -10.50
CA ILE A 141 -7.02 22.98 -11.68
C ILE A 141 -7.55 24.37 -11.27
N GLY A 142 -6.71 25.39 -11.41
CA GLY A 142 -7.03 26.75 -10.93
C GLY A 142 -6.94 26.93 -9.41
N GLY A 143 -6.58 25.88 -8.66
CA GLY A 143 -6.35 25.90 -7.22
C GLY A 143 -4.86 25.80 -6.86
N PHE A 144 -4.56 25.18 -5.72
CA PHE A 144 -3.19 24.94 -5.26
C PHE A 144 -2.57 23.71 -5.94
N THR A 145 -1.52 23.93 -6.75
CA THR A 145 -0.89 22.91 -7.61
C THR A 145 0.63 22.76 -7.43
N ARG A 146 1.19 23.30 -6.34
CA ARG A 146 2.66 23.37 -6.15
C ARG A 146 3.34 22.01 -5.94
N GLN A 147 2.63 21.02 -5.41
CA GLN A 147 3.16 19.68 -5.04
C GLN A 147 2.81 18.65 -6.12
#